data_AF-A0A1E4LKJ2-F1
#
_entry.id   AF-A0A1E4LKJ2-F1
#
_cell.length_a   1.000
_cell.length_b   1.000
_cell.length_c   1.000
_cell.angle_alpha   90.00
_cell.angle_beta   90.00
_cell.angle_gamma   90.00
#
_symmetry.space_group_name_H-M   'P 1'
#
loop_
_entity.id
_entity.type
_entity.pdbx_description
1 polymer ?
#
loop_
_entity_poly.entity_id
_entity_poly.type
_entity_poly.pdbx_seq_one_letter_code
_entity_poly.pdbx_strand_id
1 'polypeptide(L)'
;MLERVKTAVLVVLLAVLLLLAYRSFELMLPEAQQGGTEASGGDEALVTPAALPLKIALCTGSGTYMPLSDTERDELMLQLERITGEALGSAGERSALTYEQYLTLLRGPAVLLVYDAELPFSLLRAWAGYEYAGIDAVVRSYAVAEEEGKVILAFRDETTGAYTRLKTAADPDRLLRLCTADYPRNAVFGFEDERLASIAPDEPVPVQALSVPVLRVMPPAFVAAGELPRELLKGFSLNPYLSKVYQENDGTLVYVEDYSALRMTPSGALRYRVTTGRGIELLGIGEQSGNTNEVIAQAHELVTSLWSLSGASGTLSLRQITTGKNNALELSFCVVYRGVPVSDSSAAYLIVRDGAVSYLDLLPSVLTEQSVVEMLPADQLAAALPEAGRGARPAVRYIQTGADVLMPVYGVVK
;
A
#
# COMPACT_ATOMS: atom_id res chain seq x y z
N MET A 1 -6.80 59.58 21.15
CA MET A 1 -5.62 59.03 20.42
C MET A 1 -5.79 57.55 20.10
N LEU A 2 -6.22 56.71 21.04
CA LEU A 2 -6.36 55.26 20.86
C LEU A 2 -7.32 54.83 19.73
N GLU A 3 -8.45 55.53 19.55
CA GLU A 3 -9.40 55.25 18.45
C GLU A 3 -8.84 55.54 17.07
N ARG A 4 -8.07 56.63 16.91
CA ARG A 4 -7.44 56.98 15.62
C ARG A 4 -6.38 55.97 15.20
N VAL A 5 -5.68 55.38 16.16
CA VAL A 5 -4.72 54.29 15.92
C VAL A 5 -5.44 53.01 15.51
N LYS A 6 -6.57 52.69 16.15
CA LYS A 6 -7.37 51.50 15.81
C LYS A 6 -7.97 51.60 14.40
N THR A 7 -8.48 52.77 14.01
CA THR A 7 -8.99 53.01 12.65
C THR A 7 -7.87 52.96 11.62
N ALA A 8 -6.68 53.49 11.92
CA ALA A 8 -5.54 53.41 11.02
C ALA A 8 -5.08 51.97 10.78
N VAL A 9 -5.01 51.14 11.83
CA VAL A 9 -4.65 49.72 11.73
C VAL A 9 -5.69 48.95 10.91
N LEU A 10 -6.97 49.24 11.08
CA LEU A 10 -8.05 48.55 10.36
C LEU A 10 -8.05 48.91 8.86
N VAL A 11 -7.73 50.17 8.51
CA VAL A 11 -7.57 50.61 7.13
C VAL A 11 -6.34 49.95 6.49
N VAL A 12 -5.23 49.83 7.22
CA VAL A 12 -4.03 49.14 6.72
C VAL A 12 -4.31 47.64 6.50
N LEU A 13 -5.00 46.99 7.44
CA LEU A 13 -5.38 45.58 7.29
C LEU A 13 -6.31 45.36 6.10
N LEU A 14 -7.29 46.25 5.88
CA LEU A 14 -8.17 46.19 4.72
C LEU A 14 -7.41 46.39 3.40
N ALA A 15 -6.45 47.32 3.37
CA ALA A 15 -5.61 47.57 2.21
C ALA A 15 -4.70 46.36 1.90
N VAL A 16 -4.14 45.70 2.91
CA VAL A 16 -3.36 44.47 2.75
C VAL A 16 -4.23 43.32 2.26
N LEU A 17 -5.46 43.18 2.77
CA LEU A 17 -6.42 42.17 2.32
C LEU A 17 -6.81 42.38 0.85
N LEU A 18 -7.06 43.62 0.44
CA LEU A 18 -7.35 43.95 -0.96
C LEU A 18 -6.15 43.73 -1.87
N LEU A 19 -4.93 43.99 -1.40
CA LEU A 19 -3.70 43.76 -2.16
C LEU A 19 -3.40 42.27 -2.30
N LEU A 20 -3.67 41.47 -1.26
CA LEU A 20 -3.59 40.01 -1.31
C LEU A 20 -4.66 39.42 -2.24
N ALA A 21 -5.91 39.92 -2.17
CA ALA A 21 -6.99 39.50 -3.04
C ALA A 21 -6.70 39.83 -4.52
N TYR A 22 -6.12 41.01 -4.78
CA TYR A 22 -5.68 41.42 -6.11
C TYR A 22 -4.53 40.54 -6.62
N ARG A 23 -3.54 40.22 -5.78
CA ARG A 23 -2.46 39.29 -6.15
C ARG A 23 -2.95 37.87 -6.37
N SER A 24 -3.89 37.37 -5.56
CA SER A 24 -4.51 36.06 -5.80
C SER A 24 -5.34 36.03 -7.07
N PHE A 25 -5.94 37.16 -7.45
CA PHE A 25 -6.69 37.27 -8.70
C PHE A 25 -5.78 37.40 -9.92
N GLU A 26 -4.63 38.09 -9.82
CA GLU A 26 -3.57 38.07 -10.84
C GLU A 26 -3.01 36.66 -11.06
N LEU A 27 -2.87 35.86 -9.99
CA LEU A 27 -2.46 34.44 -10.06
C LEU A 27 -3.52 33.50 -10.68
N MET A 28 -4.78 33.94 -10.81
CA MET A 28 -5.88 33.16 -11.41
C MET A 28 -6.18 33.50 -12.87
N LEU A 29 -5.55 34.53 -13.43
CA LEU A 29 -5.70 34.87 -14.85
C LEU A 29 -4.69 34.06 -15.68
N PRO A 30 -5.14 33.22 -16.63
CA PRO A 30 -4.22 32.52 -17.52
C PRO A 30 -3.54 33.54 -18.43
N GLU A 31 -2.22 33.68 -18.30
CA GLU A 31 -1.40 34.45 -19.24
C GLU A 31 -1.49 33.82 -20.64
N ALA A 32 -1.91 34.64 -21.61
CA ALA A 32 -1.91 34.27 -23.01
C ALA A 32 -0.47 33.96 -23.48
N GLN A 33 -0.30 32.75 -24.00
CA GLN A 33 0.94 32.13 -24.45
C GLN A 33 1.85 33.01 -25.33
N GLN A 34 3.16 32.97 -25.05
CA GLN A 34 4.18 32.80 -26.08
C GLN A 34 5.29 31.82 -25.63
N GLY A 35 5.20 30.59 -26.16
CA GLY A 35 6.32 29.76 -26.59
C GLY A 35 7.42 29.36 -25.60
N GLY A 36 7.22 28.24 -24.91
CA GLY A 36 8.28 27.48 -24.24
C GLY A 36 7.75 26.14 -23.74
N THR A 37 8.26 25.04 -24.29
CA THR A 37 7.90 23.67 -23.89
C THR A 37 8.51 23.38 -22.53
N GLU A 38 7.77 23.64 -21.46
CA GLU A 38 8.00 23.06 -20.14
C GLU A 38 6.74 22.29 -19.75
N ALA A 39 6.93 21.01 -19.41
CA ALA A 39 5.88 20.17 -18.87
C ALA A 39 5.39 20.80 -17.56
N SER A 40 4.25 21.48 -17.64
CA SER A 40 3.55 22.04 -16.48
C SER A 40 3.09 20.87 -15.62
N GLY A 41 3.69 20.74 -14.43
CA GLY A 41 3.15 19.93 -13.35
C GLY A 41 1.73 20.40 -13.06
N GLY A 42 0.76 19.62 -13.52
CA GLY A 42 -0.56 19.65 -12.92
C GLY A 42 -0.42 19.26 -11.47
N ASP A 43 -1.25 19.84 -10.62
CA ASP A 43 -1.53 19.34 -9.28
C ASP A 43 -2.18 17.95 -9.47
N GLU A 44 -1.37 16.95 -9.78
CA GLU A 44 -1.79 15.56 -9.92
C GLU A 44 -2.26 15.12 -8.54
N ALA A 45 -3.53 14.77 -8.44
CA ALA A 45 -4.07 14.15 -7.24
C ALA A 45 -3.17 12.96 -6.90
N LEU A 46 -2.45 13.06 -5.77
CA LEU A 46 -1.59 12.00 -5.25
C LEU A 46 -2.39 10.70 -5.20
N VAL A 47 -2.03 9.75 -6.06
CA VAL A 47 -2.65 8.42 -6.09
C VAL A 47 -2.30 7.73 -4.78
N THR A 48 -3.30 7.40 -3.97
CA THR A 48 -3.06 6.65 -2.73
C THR A 48 -2.55 5.25 -3.08
N PRO A 49 -1.38 4.82 -2.58
CA PRO A 49 -0.84 3.49 -2.89
C PRO A 49 -1.78 2.38 -2.42
N ALA A 50 -2.03 1.40 -3.30
CA ALA A 50 -2.88 0.27 -2.94
C ALA A 50 -2.15 -0.76 -2.06
N ALA A 51 -0.82 -0.70 -1.95
CA ALA A 51 -0.03 -1.47 -1.00
C ALA A 51 1.11 -0.63 -0.44
N LEU A 52 1.47 -0.90 0.82
CA LEU A 52 2.66 -0.34 1.46
C LEU A 52 3.74 -1.41 1.62
N PRO A 53 5.02 -1.03 1.70
CA PRO A 53 6.10 -1.97 1.99
C PRO A 53 5.85 -2.67 3.33
N LEU A 54 5.93 -3.99 3.31
CA LEU A 54 5.91 -4.84 4.50
C LEU A 54 7.20 -4.67 5.32
N LYS A 55 8.34 -4.50 4.63
CA LYS A 55 9.63 -4.23 5.26
C LYS A 55 10.34 -3.09 4.55
N ILE A 56 11.05 -2.31 5.34
CA ILE A 56 11.96 -1.28 4.89
C ILE A 56 13.28 -1.52 5.59
N ALA A 57 14.35 -1.67 4.83
CA ALA A 57 15.70 -1.77 5.37
C ALA A 57 16.55 -0.62 4.81
N LEU A 58 17.06 0.21 5.71
CA LEU A 58 17.99 1.27 5.42
C LEU A 58 19.41 0.75 5.68
N CYS A 59 20.21 0.63 4.62
CA CYS A 59 21.60 0.21 4.67
C CYS A 59 22.47 1.45 4.93
N THR A 60 23.00 1.56 6.14
CA THR A 60 23.86 2.66 6.59
C THR A 60 25.32 2.20 6.65
N GLY A 61 26.25 3.15 6.80
CA GLY A 61 27.65 2.83 7.08
C GLY A 61 27.89 2.13 8.42
N SER A 62 26.92 2.16 9.34
CA SER A 62 26.97 1.51 10.66
C SER A 62 26.25 0.15 10.71
N GLY A 63 25.53 -0.23 9.65
CA GLY A 63 24.81 -1.49 9.51
C GLY A 63 23.42 -1.30 8.91
N THR A 64 22.50 -2.23 9.20
CA THR A 64 21.13 -2.16 8.67
C THR A 64 20.16 -1.69 9.76
N TYR A 65 19.34 -0.70 9.42
CA TYR A 65 18.23 -0.22 10.24
C TYR A 65 16.89 -0.66 9.63
N MET A 66 15.97 -1.12 10.47
CA MET A 66 14.57 -1.37 10.15
C MET A 66 13.68 -0.66 11.18
N PRO A 67 12.59 0.01 10.76
CA PRO A 67 11.61 0.54 11.70
C PRO A 67 10.88 -0.61 12.41
N LEU A 68 10.72 -0.52 13.73
CA LEU A 68 10.12 -1.58 14.55
C LEU A 68 8.74 -1.19 15.09
N SER A 69 8.40 0.09 15.03
CA SER A 69 7.11 0.66 15.36
C SER A 69 6.46 1.35 14.16
N ASP A 70 5.15 1.58 14.23
CA ASP A 70 4.41 2.32 13.19
C ASP A 70 4.93 3.76 13.05
N THR A 71 5.21 4.44 14.17
CA THR A 71 5.75 5.80 14.15
C THR A 71 7.09 5.89 13.41
N GLU A 72 8.04 5.00 13.72
CA GLU A 72 9.33 4.96 13.03
C GLU A 72 9.17 4.65 11.54
N ARG A 73 8.20 3.78 11.20
CA ARG A 73 7.92 3.42 9.80
C ARG A 73 7.37 4.62 9.04
N ASP A 74 6.42 5.34 9.60
CA ASP A 74 5.82 6.52 8.99
C ASP A 74 6.85 7.64 8.82
N GLU A 75 7.68 7.89 9.84
CA GLU A 75 8.77 8.87 9.79
C GLU A 75 9.81 8.53 8.71
N LEU A 76 10.18 7.25 8.59
CA LEU A 76 11.11 6.80 7.55
C LEU A 76 10.46 6.88 6.17
N MET A 77 9.20 6.46 6.02
CA MET A 77 8.47 6.54 4.75
C MET A 77 8.38 7.98 4.24
N LEU A 78 8.06 8.96 5.09
CA LEU A 78 8.03 10.38 4.70
C LEU A 78 9.39 10.87 4.15
N GLN A 79 10.50 10.38 4.70
CA GLN A 79 11.83 10.70 4.18
C GLN A 79 12.12 10.00 2.85
N LEU A 80 11.58 8.79 2.67
CA LEU A 80 11.77 7.97 1.49
C LEU A 80 10.91 8.41 0.30
N GLU A 81 9.70 8.92 0.53
CA GLU A 81 8.74 9.31 -0.52
C GLU A 81 9.39 10.08 -1.67
N ARG A 82 10.22 11.06 -1.33
CA ARG A 82 10.90 11.87 -2.35
C ARG A 82 12.04 11.13 -3.04
N ILE A 83 12.80 10.31 -2.32
CA ILE A 83 13.93 9.54 -2.86
C ILE A 83 13.40 8.45 -3.80
N THR A 84 12.45 7.66 -3.33
CA THR A 84 11.84 6.56 -4.08
C THR A 84 10.99 7.09 -5.23
N GLY A 85 10.25 8.19 -5.01
CA GLY A 85 9.46 8.84 -6.06
C GLY A 85 10.33 9.34 -7.21
N GLU A 86 11.39 10.10 -6.93
CA GLU A 86 12.34 10.56 -7.95
C GLU A 86 13.03 9.37 -8.66
N ALA A 87 13.43 8.35 -7.92
CA ALA A 87 14.07 7.16 -8.49
C ALA A 87 13.12 6.39 -9.42
N LEU A 88 11.88 6.13 -8.99
CA LEU A 88 10.85 5.44 -9.77
C LEU A 88 10.44 6.24 -11.02
N GLY A 89 10.26 7.55 -10.87
CA GLY A 89 9.85 8.42 -11.97
C GLY A 89 10.90 8.58 -13.05
N SER A 90 12.15 8.72 -12.65
CA SER A 90 13.29 8.86 -13.57
C SER A 90 13.91 7.52 -13.98
N ALA A 91 13.33 6.39 -13.57
CA ALA A 91 13.84 5.07 -13.93
C ALA A 91 13.81 4.91 -15.47
N GLY A 92 14.98 4.71 -16.05
CA GLY A 92 15.19 4.67 -17.50
C GLY A 92 15.84 3.39 -17.97
N GLU A 93 17.05 3.52 -18.52
CA GLU A 93 17.76 2.43 -19.21
C GLU A 93 17.93 1.18 -18.33
N ARG A 94 17.46 0.04 -18.86
CA ARG A 94 17.51 -1.28 -18.22
C ARG A 94 18.83 -1.99 -18.54
N SER A 95 19.49 -2.55 -17.52
CA SER A 95 20.61 -3.46 -17.70
C SER A 95 20.59 -4.62 -16.70
N ALA A 96 21.25 -5.72 -17.04
CA ALA A 96 21.31 -6.90 -16.19
C ALA A 96 22.27 -6.69 -15.00
N LEU A 97 21.92 -7.29 -13.88
CA LEU A 97 22.78 -7.49 -12.71
C LEU A 97 22.99 -8.97 -12.48
N THR A 98 24.16 -9.34 -11.96
CA THR A 98 24.34 -10.64 -11.32
C THR A 98 23.78 -10.60 -9.89
N TYR A 99 23.48 -11.77 -9.33
CA TYR A 99 23.03 -11.87 -7.94
C TYR A 99 24.05 -11.29 -6.95
N GLU A 100 25.34 -11.56 -7.15
CA GLU A 100 26.43 -11.07 -6.29
C GLU A 100 26.57 -9.54 -6.34
N GLN A 101 26.39 -8.94 -7.53
CA GLN A 101 26.35 -7.48 -7.67
C GLN A 101 25.14 -6.89 -6.95
N TYR A 102 23.96 -7.53 -7.05
CA TYR A 102 22.78 -7.09 -6.30
C TYR A 102 23.02 -7.10 -4.79
N LEU A 103 23.63 -8.15 -4.24
CA LEU A 103 23.97 -8.20 -2.82
C LEU A 103 25.03 -7.16 -2.43
N THR A 104 25.95 -6.82 -3.34
CA THR A 104 26.96 -5.79 -3.11
C THR A 104 26.33 -4.40 -2.96
N LEU A 105 25.26 -4.11 -3.72
CA LEU A 105 24.50 -2.86 -3.55
C LEU A 105 23.91 -2.75 -2.15
N LEU A 106 23.40 -3.85 -1.59
CA LEU A 106 22.81 -3.88 -0.24
C LEU A 106 23.84 -3.74 0.88
N ARG A 107 25.14 -3.91 0.59
CA ARG A 107 26.24 -3.63 1.54
C ARG A 107 26.63 -2.15 1.58
N GLY A 108 26.27 -1.39 0.54
CA GLY A 108 26.52 0.04 0.44
C GLY A 108 25.31 0.88 0.89
N PRO A 109 25.38 2.21 0.69
CA PRO A 109 24.25 3.11 0.92
C PRO A 109 23.06 2.72 0.04
N ALA A 110 22.02 2.19 0.66
CA ALA A 110 20.84 1.69 -0.04
C ALA A 110 19.61 1.70 0.86
N VAL A 111 18.43 1.70 0.22
CA VAL A 111 17.16 1.43 0.88
C VAL A 111 16.48 0.30 0.13
N LEU A 112 16.16 -0.78 0.84
CA LEU A 112 15.37 -1.89 0.31
C LEU A 112 13.93 -1.78 0.80
N LEU A 113 12.98 -1.78 -0.15
CA LEU A 113 11.55 -1.86 0.14
C LEU A 113 11.03 -3.22 -0.31
N VAL A 114 10.37 -3.94 0.59
CA VAL A 114 9.83 -5.29 0.35
C VAL A 114 8.32 -5.27 0.55
N TYR A 115 7.57 -5.74 -0.45
CA TYR A 115 6.12 -5.82 -0.42
C TYR A 115 5.65 -7.26 -0.16
N ASP A 116 4.45 -7.39 0.41
CA ASP A 116 3.80 -8.70 0.57
C ASP A 116 3.33 -9.28 -0.77
N ALA A 117 2.96 -8.38 -1.70
CA ALA A 117 2.48 -8.70 -3.03
C ALA A 117 3.59 -8.63 -4.09
N GLU A 118 3.38 -9.40 -5.16
CA GLU A 118 4.08 -9.20 -6.42
C GLU A 118 3.37 -8.10 -7.22
N LEU A 119 4.06 -6.99 -7.43
CA LEU A 119 3.48 -5.77 -8.00
C LEU A 119 4.06 -5.51 -9.40
N PRO A 120 3.22 -5.21 -10.40
CA PRO A 120 3.70 -4.67 -11.66
C PRO A 120 4.53 -3.40 -11.41
N PHE A 121 5.70 -3.29 -12.03
CA PHE A 121 6.55 -2.11 -11.90
C PHE A 121 5.84 -0.83 -12.36
N SER A 122 4.94 -0.95 -13.34
CA SER A 122 4.06 0.13 -13.79
C SER A 122 3.19 0.71 -12.68
N LEU A 123 2.74 -0.12 -11.73
CA LEU A 123 1.88 0.30 -10.63
C LEU A 123 2.68 1.08 -9.57
N LEU A 124 3.91 0.63 -9.28
CA LEU A 124 4.83 1.35 -8.40
C LEU A 124 5.15 2.76 -8.93
N ARG A 125 5.34 2.90 -10.25
CA ARG A 125 5.53 4.22 -10.88
C ARG A 125 4.28 5.09 -10.82
N ALA A 126 3.10 4.50 -11.06
CA ALA A 126 1.85 5.23 -11.00
C ALA A 126 1.60 5.80 -9.60
N TRP A 127 1.93 5.06 -8.54
CA TRP A 127 1.87 5.58 -7.15
C TRP A 127 2.86 6.72 -6.88
N ALA A 128 3.96 6.77 -7.63
CA ALA A 128 4.91 7.88 -7.58
C ALA A 128 4.51 9.09 -8.45
N GLY A 129 3.35 9.05 -9.14
CA GLY A 129 2.91 10.13 -10.04
C GLY A 129 3.55 10.08 -11.44
N TYR A 130 3.94 8.89 -11.91
CA TYR A 130 4.58 8.75 -13.21
C TYR A 130 3.89 7.71 -14.09
N GLU A 131 3.68 8.08 -15.35
CA GLU A 131 3.15 7.17 -16.37
C GLU A 131 4.15 6.07 -16.78
N TYR A 132 3.61 5.08 -17.51
CA TYR A 132 4.31 3.88 -17.95
C TYR A 132 5.47 4.16 -18.91
N ALA A 133 6.66 3.63 -18.60
CA ALA A 133 7.89 3.82 -19.40
C ALA A 133 8.28 2.61 -20.26
N GLY A 134 7.39 1.64 -20.52
CA GLY A 134 7.73 0.45 -21.33
C GLY A 134 8.47 -0.65 -20.57
N ILE A 135 8.55 -0.59 -19.24
CA ILE A 135 9.17 -1.62 -18.42
C ILE A 135 8.08 -2.58 -17.94
N ASP A 136 8.01 -3.74 -18.59
CA ASP A 136 7.19 -4.86 -18.15
C ASP A 136 8.01 -5.77 -17.22
N ALA A 137 7.76 -5.64 -15.92
CA ALA A 137 8.39 -6.41 -14.87
C ALA A 137 7.44 -6.54 -13.69
N VAL A 138 7.52 -7.67 -12.98
CA VAL A 138 6.81 -7.89 -11.72
C VAL A 138 7.83 -7.89 -10.60
N VAL A 139 7.56 -7.15 -9.53
CA VAL A 139 8.54 -6.83 -8.50
C VAL A 139 7.92 -7.05 -7.13
N ARG A 140 8.59 -7.83 -6.29
CA ARG A 140 8.24 -8.00 -4.86
C ARG A 140 9.05 -7.07 -3.97
N SER A 141 10.30 -6.80 -4.34
CA SER A 141 11.17 -5.87 -3.65
C SER A 141 12.03 -5.09 -4.64
N TYR A 142 12.34 -3.85 -4.28
CA TYR A 142 13.32 -3.05 -5.01
C TYR A 142 14.23 -2.29 -4.04
N ALA A 143 15.48 -2.13 -4.45
CA ALA A 143 16.47 -1.32 -3.76
C ALA A 143 16.69 -0.02 -4.51
N VAL A 144 16.69 1.10 -3.79
CA VAL A 144 17.26 2.37 -4.25
C VAL A 144 18.67 2.43 -3.68
N ALA A 145 19.69 2.32 -4.53
CA ALA A 145 21.08 2.15 -4.11
C ALA A 145 22.01 3.16 -4.78
N GLU A 146 23.10 3.48 -4.11
CA GLU A 146 24.21 4.24 -4.68
C GLU A 146 25.17 3.29 -5.42
N GLU A 147 25.52 3.64 -6.66
CA GLU A 147 26.51 2.95 -7.47
C GLU A 147 27.31 3.99 -8.27
N GLU A 148 28.62 4.08 -8.05
CA GLU A 148 29.55 4.96 -8.79
C GLU A 148 29.13 6.45 -8.83
N GLY A 149 28.66 6.98 -7.70
CA GLY A 149 28.21 8.36 -7.54
C GLY A 149 26.82 8.64 -8.10
N LYS A 150 26.02 7.61 -8.39
CA LYS A 150 24.67 7.74 -8.96
C LYS A 150 23.67 6.89 -8.19
N VAL A 151 22.40 7.31 -8.23
CA VAL A 151 21.30 6.50 -7.72
C VAL A 151 20.80 5.57 -8.82
N ILE A 152 20.67 4.29 -8.48
CA ILE A 152 20.06 3.27 -9.31
C ILE A 152 18.86 2.63 -8.60
N LEU A 153 17.96 2.06 -9.39
CA LEU A 153 16.96 1.11 -8.91
C LEU A 153 17.41 -0.30 -9.26
N ALA A 154 17.41 -1.20 -8.30
CA ALA A 154 17.75 -2.60 -8.51
C ALA A 154 16.67 -3.53 -7.94
N PHE A 155 16.27 -4.54 -8.70
CA PHE A 155 15.25 -5.50 -8.29
C PHE A 155 15.44 -6.85 -8.99
N ARG A 156 14.79 -7.89 -8.45
CA ARG A 156 14.58 -9.14 -9.16
C ARG A 156 13.22 -9.09 -9.85
N ASP A 157 13.21 -9.39 -11.14
CA ASP A 157 11.97 -9.57 -11.88
C ASP A 157 11.41 -10.94 -11.54
N GLU A 158 10.26 -10.97 -10.87
CA GLU A 158 9.63 -12.20 -10.38
C GLU A 158 9.13 -13.10 -11.52
N THR A 159 8.90 -12.56 -12.71
CA THR A 159 8.48 -13.33 -13.88
C THR A 159 9.64 -14.10 -14.50
N THR A 160 10.81 -13.46 -14.60
CA THR A 160 11.98 -14.02 -15.31
C THR A 160 13.04 -14.57 -14.35
N GLY A 161 12.98 -14.21 -13.07
CA GLY A 161 14.00 -14.47 -12.07
C GLY A 161 15.28 -13.65 -12.23
N ALA A 162 15.33 -12.74 -13.21
CA ALA A 162 16.53 -11.97 -13.53
C ALA A 162 16.70 -10.74 -12.62
N TYR A 163 17.92 -10.53 -12.15
CA TYR A 163 18.27 -9.29 -11.45
C TYR A 163 18.50 -8.18 -12.48
N THR A 164 17.83 -7.05 -12.25
CA THR A 164 17.79 -5.91 -13.15
C THR A 164 18.20 -4.66 -12.40
N ARG A 165 18.95 -3.77 -13.05
CA ARG A 165 19.12 -2.39 -12.63
C ARG A 165 18.58 -1.40 -13.65
N LEU A 166 18.06 -0.28 -13.17
CA LEU A 166 17.62 0.87 -13.94
C LEU A 166 18.44 2.08 -13.51
N LYS A 167 18.98 2.83 -14.48
CA LYS A 167 19.55 4.15 -14.20
C LYS A 167 18.44 5.12 -13.81
N THR A 168 18.73 6.00 -12.86
CA THR A 168 17.80 7.06 -12.43
C THR A 168 18.50 8.43 -12.49
N ALA A 169 17.71 9.49 -12.38
CA ALA A 169 18.17 10.87 -12.21
C ALA A 169 17.99 11.37 -10.76
N ALA A 170 17.73 10.46 -9.80
CA ALA A 170 17.55 10.84 -8.41
C ALA A 170 18.87 11.35 -7.79
N ASP A 171 18.75 12.27 -6.83
CA ASP A 171 19.88 12.93 -6.18
C ASP A 171 20.65 11.96 -5.25
N PRO A 172 21.91 11.59 -5.56
CA PRO A 172 22.71 10.71 -4.71
C PRO A 172 22.98 11.31 -3.34
N ASP A 173 23.13 12.63 -3.22
CA ASP A 173 23.39 13.26 -1.94
C ASP A 173 22.21 13.10 -0.98
N ARG A 174 20.97 13.00 -1.49
CA ARG A 174 19.80 12.76 -0.65
C ARG A 174 19.80 11.35 -0.08
N LEU A 175 20.08 10.35 -0.90
CA LEU A 175 20.21 8.96 -0.44
C LEU A 175 21.35 8.84 0.58
N LEU A 176 22.51 9.42 0.28
CA LEU A 176 23.68 9.39 1.16
C LEU A 176 23.40 10.08 2.50
N ARG A 177 22.79 11.27 2.50
CA ARG A 177 22.38 11.94 3.75
C ARG A 177 21.51 11.04 4.63
N LEU A 178 20.53 10.36 4.04
CA LEU A 178 19.69 9.42 4.78
C LEU A 178 20.49 8.22 5.32
N CYS A 179 21.35 7.62 4.51
CA CYS A 179 22.16 6.44 4.89
C CYS A 179 23.30 6.77 5.85
N THR A 180 23.68 8.05 6.00
CA THR A 180 24.70 8.51 6.96
C THR A 180 24.11 9.10 8.24
N ALA A 181 22.78 9.20 8.33
CA ALA A 181 22.11 9.63 9.55
C ALA A 181 22.33 8.61 10.69
N ASP A 182 22.18 9.08 11.93
CA ASP A 182 22.41 8.30 13.14
C ASP A 182 21.25 7.35 13.43
N TYR A 183 21.12 6.32 12.59
CA TYR A 183 20.20 5.21 12.81
C TYR A 183 20.90 4.06 13.54
N PRO A 184 20.26 3.45 14.56
CA PRO A 184 20.83 2.31 15.25
C PRO A 184 20.85 1.09 14.33
N ARG A 185 21.93 0.29 14.42
CA ARG A 185 21.94 -1.04 13.80
C ARG A 185 21.02 -1.97 14.59
N ASN A 186 19.86 -2.29 14.02
CA ASN A 186 18.85 -3.17 14.63
C ASN A 186 18.37 -4.30 13.71
N ALA A 187 18.97 -4.43 12.52
CA ALA A 187 18.69 -5.50 11.58
C ALA A 187 19.97 -6.05 10.95
N VAL A 188 19.83 -7.21 10.31
CA VAL A 188 20.91 -7.92 9.61
C VAL A 188 20.31 -8.66 8.42
N PHE A 189 21.05 -8.70 7.31
CA PHE A 189 20.71 -9.50 6.14
C PHE A 189 21.21 -10.95 6.29
N GLY A 190 20.51 -11.89 5.66
CA GLY A 190 20.94 -13.30 5.64
C GLY A 190 22.36 -13.52 5.10
N PHE A 191 22.84 -12.69 4.16
CA PHE A 191 24.20 -12.80 3.61
C PHE A 191 25.31 -12.36 4.57
N GLU A 192 24.99 -11.66 5.66
CA GLU A 192 25.97 -11.06 6.56
C GLU A 192 26.45 -12.02 7.65
N ASP A 193 25.68 -13.06 7.98
CA ASP A 193 25.96 -13.95 9.10
C ASP A 193 25.65 -15.41 8.72
N GLU A 194 26.63 -16.29 8.86
CA GLU A 194 26.48 -17.73 8.57
C GLU A 194 25.41 -18.40 9.43
N ARG A 195 25.14 -17.86 10.63
CA ARG A 195 24.07 -18.36 11.51
C ARG A 195 22.68 -18.16 10.91
N LEU A 196 22.56 -17.28 9.92
CA LEU A 196 21.32 -16.97 9.20
C LEU A 196 21.23 -17.70 7.85
N ALA A 197 22.02 -18.75 7.62
CA ALA A 197 22.05 -19.47 6.33
C ALA A 197 20.70 -20.08 5.88
N SER A 198 19.73 -20.24 6.79
CA SER A 198 18.34 -20.64 6.45
C SER A 198 17.52 -19.49 5.87
N ILE A 199 17.86 -18.24 6.20
CA ILE A 199 17.20 -17.03 5.72
C ILE A 199 17.71 -16.69 4.30
N ALA A 200 16.85 -16.14 3.46
CA ALA A 200 17.27 -15.66 2.13
C ALA A 200 18.36 -14.60 2.27
N PRO A 201 19.43 -14.63 1.45
CA PRO A 201 20.59 -13.78 1.70
C PRO A 201 20.24 -12.28 1.68
N ASP A 202 19.36 -11.85 0.80
CA ASP A 202 18.86 -10.46 0.67
C ASP A 202 17.67 -10.12 1.59
N GLU A 203 17.30 -11.01 2.52
CA GLU A 203 16.19 -10.77 3.44
C GLU A 203 16.67 -10.10 4.73
N PRO A 204 16.16 -8.90 5.05
CA PRO A 204 16.48 -8.24 6.30
C PRO A 204 15.60 -8.80 7.44
N VAL A 205 16.24 -9.07 8.58
CA VAL A 205 15.58 -9.52 9.81
C VAL A 205 16.04 -8.71 11.03
N PRO A 206 15.13 -8.42 11.98
CA PRO A 206 15.46 -7.69 13.19
C PRO A 206 16.34 -8.54 14.12
N VAL A 207 17.40 -7.93 14.66
CA VAL A 207 18.31 -8.61 15.62
C VAL A 207 17.73 -8.68 17.03
N GLN A 208 16.73 -7.85 17.33
CA GLN A 208 16.03 -7.82 18.60
C GLN A 208 14.63 -8.41 18.48
N ALA A 209 14.07 -8.84 19.62
CA ALA A 209 12.70 -9.33 19.69
C ALA A 209 11.71 -8.21 19.32
N LEU A 210 10.61 -8.58 18.67
CA LEU A 210 9.51 -7.67 18.36
C LEU A 210 8.33 -7.95 19.28
N SER A 211 7.82 -6.91 19.93
CA SER A 211 6.59 -6.98 20.71
C SER A 211 5.38 -6.82 19.79
N VAL A 212 4.58 -7.87 19.63
CA VAL A 212 3.42 -7.88 18.71
C VAL A 212 2.15 -8.27 19.48
N PRO A 213 1.05 -7.50 19.38
CA PRO A 213 -0.15 -7.76 20.15
C PRO A 213 -0.88 -9.00 19.65
N VAL A 214 -1.46 -9.80 20.55
CA VAL A 214 -2.48 -10.80 20.21
C VAL A 214 -3.81 -10.09 20.01
N LEU A 215 -4.49 -10.39 18.91
CA LEU A 215 -5.74 -9.73 18.56
C LEU A 215 -6.93 -10.65 18.79
N ARG A 216 -8.06 -10.06 19.16
CA ARG A 216 -9.36 -10.70 19.14
C ARG A 216 -10.20 -10.12 18.01
N VAL A 217 -10.81 -11.02 17.24
CA VAL A 217 -11.67 -10.73 16.09
C VAL A 217 -13.11 -10.68 16.57
N MET A 218 -13.80 -9.60 16.22
CA MET A 218 -15.21 -9.42 16.50
C MET A 218 -15.96 -9.09 15.20
N PRO A 219 -17.21 -9.56 15.06
CA PRO A 219 -18.05 -9.14 13.95
C PRO A 219 -18.31 -7.63 14.05
N PRO A 220 -18.53 -6.95 12.91
CA PRO A 220 -18.96 -5.57 12.91
C PRO A 220 -20.28 -5.32 13.65
N ALA A 221 -20.48 -4.10 14.14
CA ALA A 221 -21.66 -3.75 14.94
C ALA A 221 -23.01 -4.00 14.23
N PHE A 222 -23.03 -3.87 12.89
CA PHE A 222 -24.23 -4.11 12.09
C PHE A 222 -24.73 -5.56 12.15
N VAL A 223 -23.86 -6.52 12.47
CA VAL A 223 -24.25 -7.92 12.64
C VAL A 223 -25.20 -8.07 13.83
N ALA A 224 -24.89 -7.40 14.94
CA ALA A 224 -25.75 -7.38 16.12
C ALA A 224 -27.02 -6.54 15.91
N ALA A 225 -26.94 -5.50 15.08
CA ALA A 225 -28.10 -4.68 14.71
C ALA A 225 -29.08 -5.42 13.79
N GLY A 226 -28.62 -6.42 13.04
CA GLY A 226 -29.45 -7.18 12.11
C GLY A 226 -29.85 -6.38 10.86
N GLU A 227 -29.10 -5.34 10.51
CA GLU A 227 -29.32 -4.53 9.31
C GLU A 227 -28.02 -3.82 8.89
N LEU A 228 -27.86 -3.53 7.58
CA LEU A 228 -26.70 -2.79 7.08
C LEU A 228 -26.88 -1.27 7.26
N PRO A 229 -25.80 -0.53 7.63
CA PRO A 229 -25.84 0.92 7.64
C PRO A 229 -26.20 1.50 6.27
N ARG A 230 -26.99 2.57 6.24
CA ARG A 230 -27.44 3.20 4.98
C ARG A 230 -26.29 3.66 4.09
N GLU A 231 -25.23 4.21 4.67
CA GLU A 231 -24.06 4.66 3.91
C GLU A 231 -23.30 3.48 3.29
N LEU A 232 -23.27 2.33 3.97
CA LEU A 232 -22.66 1.11 3.43
C LEU A 232 -23.48 0.57 2.24
N LEU A 233 -24.82 0.57 2.34
CA LEU A 233 -25.69 0.22 1.21
C LEU A 233 -25.45 1.14 0.00
N LYS A 234 -25.39 2.46 0.22
CA LYS A 234 -25.06 3.41 -0.84
C LYS A 234 -23.68 3.17 -1.45
N GLY A 235 -22.68 2.80 -0.64
CA GLY A 235 -21.35 2.43 -1.13
C GLY A 235 -21.38 1.22 -2.09
N PHE A 236 -22.30 0.27 -1.86
CA PHE A 236 -22.58 -0.83 -2.79
C PHE A 236 -23.48 -0.44 -3.97
N SER A 237 -23.74 0.86 -4.17
CA SER A 237 -24.66 1.40 -5.17
C SER A 237 -26.09 0.86 -5.04
N LEU A 238 -26.52 0.54 -3.81
CA LEU A 238 -27.89 0.18 -3.47
C LEU A 238 -28.60 1.35 -2.80
N ASN A 239 -29.82 1.62 -3.23
CA ASN A 239 -30.69 2.60 -2.62
C ASN A 239 -31.35 2.01 -1.35
N PRO A 240 -31.03 2.54 -0.15
CA PRO A 240 -31.55 2.00 1.11
C PRO A 240 -33.06 2.12 1.27
N TYR A 241 -33.75 2.89 0.41
CA TYR A 241 -35.21 3.07 0.44
C TYR A 241 -35.94 2.25 -0.63
N LEU A 242 -35.26 1.79 -1.68
CA LEU A 242 -35.86 1.04 -2.79
C LEU A 242 -35.47 -0.44 -2.80
N SER A 243 -34.30 -0.77 -2.23
CA SER A 243 -33.83 -2.14 -2.09
C SER A 243 -34.84 -3.02 -1.35
N LYS A 244 -35.20 -4.15 -1.95
CA LYS A 244 -36.02 -5.18 -1.29
C LYS A 244 -35.14 -5.99 -0.36
N VAL A 245 -35.62 -6.24 0.86
CA VAL A 245 -34.89 -7.01 1.85
C VAL A 245 -35.68 -8.26 2.21
N TYR A 246 -35.01 -9.41 2.18
CA TYR A 246 -35.54 -10.66 2.72
C TYR A 246 -34.43 -11.45 3.42
N GLN A 247 -34.82 -12.44 4.22
CA GLN A 247 -33.91 -13.30 4.95
C GLN A 247 -33.98 -14.72 4.40
N GLU A 248 -32.82 -15.33 4.15
CA GLU A 248 -32.69 -16.75 3.80
C GLU A 248 -32.74 -17.63 5.07
N ASN A 249 -32.96 -18.94 4.90
CA ASN A 249 -33.16 -19.87 6.02
C ASN A 249 -31.97 -19.97 6.98
N ASP A 250 -30.76 -19.67 6.51
CA ASP A 250 -29.52 -19.69 7.30
C ASP A 250 -29.29 -18.38 8.07
N GLY A 251 -30.22 -17.41 7.97
CA GLY A 251 -30.14 -16.12 8.61
C GLY A 251 -29.49 -15.02 7.76
N THR A 252 -29.02 -15.33 6.55
CA THR A 252 -28.43 -14.36 5.62
C THR A 252 -29.48 -13.33 5.19
N LEU A 253 -29.14 -12.04 5.33
CA LEU A 253 -29.97 -10.95 4.80
C LEU A 253 -29.58 -10.65 3.36
N VAL A 254 -30.58 -10.53 2.49
CA VAL A 254 -30.37 -10.26 1.07
C VAL A 254 -31.07 -8.97 0.69
N TYR A 255 -30.29 -8.01 0.20
CA TYR A 255 -30.73 -6.75 -0.36
C TYR A 255 -30.70 -6.89 -1.88
N VAL A 256 -31.83 -6.66 -2.54
CA VAL A 256 -31.97 -6.79 -3.99
C VAL A 256 -32.48 -5.49 -4.60
N GLU A 257 -31.77 -5.02 -5.61
CA GLU A 257 -32.15 -3.88 -6.42
C GLU A 257 -31.82 -4.15 -7.89
N ASP A 258 -32.84 -4.05 -8.73
CA ASP A 258 -32.83 -4.39 -10.15
C ASP A 258 -32.17 -5.76 -10.44
N TYR A 259 -30.90 -5.74 -10.83
CA TYR A 259 -30.12 -6.91 -11.23
C TYR A 259 -28.90 -7.17 -10.34
N SER A 260 -28.86 -6.51 -9.18
CA SER A 260 -27.79 -6.63 -8.20
C SER A 260 -28.34 -7.16 -6.87
N ALA A 261 -27.52 -7.97 -6.20
CA ALA A 261 -27.85 -8.50 -4.90
C ALA A 261 -26.64 -8.40 -3.96
N LEU A 262 -26.87 -7.85 -2.76
CA LEU A 262 -25.92 -7.84 -1.66
C LEU A 262 -26.41 -8.79 -0.57
N ARG A 263 -25.57 -9.76 -0.20
CA ARG A 263 -25.82 -10.72 0.88
C ARG A 263 -24.97 -10.37 2.08
N MET A 264 -25.58 -10.31 3.26
CA MET A 264 -24.92 -10.19 4.55
C MET A 264 -25.16 -11.49 5.33
N THR A 265 -24.10 -12.27 5.51
CA THR A 265 -24.16 -13.50 6.29
C THR A 265 -24.25 -13.21 7.80
N PRO A 266 -24.67 -14.18 8.64
CA PRO A 266 -24.68 -14.01 10.10
C PRO A 266 -23.30 -13.75 10.72
N SER A 267 -22.20 -14.05 10.03
CA SER A 267 -20.83 -13.74 10.49
C SER A 267 -20.38 -12.32 10.10
N GLY A 268 -21.17 -11.59 9.31
CA GLY A 268 -20.83 -10.24 8.84
C GLY A 268 -20.13 -10.19 7.48
N ALA A 269 -19.88 -11.34 6.84
CA ALA A 269 -19.37 -11.35 5.46
C ALA A 269 -20.39 -10.74 4.50
N LEU A 270 -19.91 -9.86 3.62
CA LEU A 270 -20.69 -9.17 2.60
C LEU A 270 -20.33 -9.69 1.22
N ARG A 271 -21.34 -10.06 0.42
CA ARG A 271 -21.16 -10.55 -0.94
C ARG A 271 -22.09 -9.82 -1.89
N TYR A 272 -21.52 -8.99 -2.74
CA TYR A 272 -22.20 -8.31 -3.83
C TYR A 272 -22.01 -9.07 -5.14
N ARG A 273 -23.10 -9.26 -5.89
CA ARG A 273 -23.07 -9.86 -7.22
C ARG A 273 -24.10 -9.22 -8.13
N VAL A 274 -23.68 -8.97 -9.36
CA VAL A 274 -24.55 -8.59 -10.48
C VAL A 274 -24.90 -9.83 -11.31
N THR A 275 -26.18 -10.00 -11.66
CA THR A 275 -26.62 -11.08 -12.55
C THR A 275 -26.67 -10.62 -14.02
N THR A 276 -27.15 -9.40 -14.26
CA THR A 276 -27.24 -8.76 -15.58
C THR A 276 -27.09 -7.24 -15.45
N GLY A 277 -26.64 -6.53 -16.50
CA GLY A 277 -26.48 -5.07 -16.45
C GLY A 277 -25.10 -4.61 -15.94
N ARG A 278 -24.99 -3.32 -15.59
CA ARG A 278 -23.74 -2.71 -15.09
C ARG A 278 -23.66 -2.83 -13.58
N GLY A 279 -22.47 -3.13 -13.08
CA GLY A 279 -22.20 -3.18 -11.64
C GLY A 279 -21.88 -1.81 -11.05
N ILE A 280 -21.09 -1.78 -9.99
CA ILE A 280 -20.63 -0.52 -9.38
C ILE A 280 -19.62 0.12 -10.32
N GLU A 281 -19.98 1.24 -10.94
CA GLU A 281 -19.08 1.98 -11.83
C GLU A 281 -17.93 2.60 -11.02
N LEU A 282 -16.69 2.36 -11.46
CA LEU A 282 -15.51 3.01 -10.89
C LEU A 282 -15.36 4.39 -11.54
N LEU A 283 -15.25 5.42 -10.71
CA LEU A 283 -15.21 6.81 -11.16
C LEU A 283 -13.94 7.09 -11.97
N GLY A 284 -14.02 8.02 -12.93
CA GLY A 284 -12.85 8.47 -13.69
C GLY A 284 -12.35 7.52 -14.78
N ILE A 285 -12.87 6.28 -14.85
CA ILE A 285 -12.59 5.38 -15.96
C ILE A 285 -13.49 5.79 -17.15
N GLY A 286 -12.95 6.59 -18.07
CA GLY A 286 -13.66 6.91 -19.32
C GLY A 286 -13.92 5.65 -20.14
N GLU A 287 -14.89 5.69 -21.08
CA GLU A 287 -15.23 4.56 -21.99
C GLU A 287 -14.04 4.02 -22.81
N GLN A 288 -12.89 4.71 -22.78
CA GLN A 288 -11.65 4.40 -23.50
C GLN A 288 -10.41 4.31 -22.59
N SER A 289 -10.50 4.50 -21.26
CA SER A 289 -9.31 4.37 -20.40
C SER A 289 -9.11 2.91 -19.97
N GLY A 290 -8.35 2.18 -20.79
CA GLY A 290 -7.87 0.83 -20.51
C GLY A 290 -6.64 0.78 -19.59
N ASN A 291 -6.41 1.78 -18.75
CA ASN A 291 -5.25 1.82 -17.86
C ASN A 291 -5.51 0.97 -16.61
N THR A 292 -4.98 -0.25 -16.59
CA THR A 292 -5.08 -1.19 -15.45
C THR A 292 -4.71 -0.54 -14.11
N ASN A 293 -3.76 0.40 -14.09
CA ASN A 293 -3.35 1.07 -12.85
C ASN A 293 -4.45 1.98 -12.28
N GLU A 294 -5.16 2.72 -13.13
CA GLU A 294 -6.31 3.55 -12.72
C GLU A 294 -7.43 2.68 -12.17
N VAL A 295 -7.72 1.55 -12.83
CA VAL A 295 -8.72 0.59 -12.36
C VAL A 295 -8.37 0.07 -10.96
N ILE A 296 -7.10 -0.26 -10.72
CA ILE A 296 -6.62 -0.73 -9.41
C ILE A 296 -6.77 0.36 -8.35
N ALA A 297 -6.38 1.60 -8.66
CA ALA A 297 -6.49 2.73 -7.73
C ALA A 297 -7.95 2.99 -7.33
N GLN A 298 -8.86 3.05 -8.30
CA GLN A 298 -10.29 3.26 -8.04
C GLN A 298 -10.94 2.09 -7.30
N ALA A 299 -10.56 0.85 -7.65
CA ALA A 299 -11.03 -0.33 -6.92
C ALA A 299 -10.55 -0.33 -5.46
N HIS A 300 -9.30 0.09 -5.21
CA HIS A 300 -8.73 0.23 -3.86
C HIS A 300 -9.45 1.30 -3.05
N GLU A 301 -9.74 2.46 -3.65
CA GLU A 301 -10.52 3.54 -3.03
C GLU A 301 -11.92 3.04 -2.63
N LEU A 302 -12.62 2.36 -3.54
CA LEU A 302 -13.93 1.78 -3.28
C LEU A 302 -13.90 0.81 -2.09
N VAL A 303 -13.00 -0.17 -2.09
CA VAL A 303 -12.96 -1.16 -0.98
C VAL A 303 -12.52 -0.55 0.32
N THR A 304 -11.62 0.43 0.30
CA THR A 304 -11.17 1.12 1.51
C THR A 304 -12.31 1.94 2.12
N SER A 305 -13.11 2.61 1.28
CA SER A 305 -14.33 3.30 1.70
C SER A 305 -15.34 2.33 2.32
N LEU A 306 -15.65 1.21 1.66
CA LEU A 306 -16.55 0.19 2.19
C LEU A 306 -16.03 -0.43 3.50
N TRP A 307 -14.72 -0.68 3.59
CA TRP A 307 -14.06 -1.19 4.78
C TRP A 307 -14.23 -0.22 5.96
N SER A 308 -13.99 1.07 5.73
CA SER A 308 -14.19 2.12 6.74
C SER A 308 -15.65 2.24 7.19
N LEU A 309 -16.59 2.27 6.23
CA LEU A 309 -18.04 2.35 6.49
C LEU A 309 -18.58 1.14 7.26
N SER A 310 -17.93 -0.02 7.13
CA SER A 310 -18.27 -1.23 7.88
C SER A 310 -17.83 -1.16 9.36
N GLY A 311 -16.99 -0.19 9.72
CA GLY A 311 -16.36 -0.09 11.05
C GLY A 311 -15.25 -1.11 11.29
N ALA A 312 -14.72 -1.73 10.22
CA ALA A 312 -13.64 -2.71 10.32
C ALA A 312 -12.31 -2.05 10.75
N SER A 313 -11.45 -2.84 11.38
CA SER A 313 -10.14 -2.41 11.86
C SER A 313 -9.02 -2.73 10.86
N GLY A 314 -7.91 -1.99 10.95
CA GLY A 314 -6.78 -2.12 10.03
C GLY A 314 -7.05 -1.48 8.66
N THR A 315 -6.08 -1.59 7.77
CA THR A 315 -6.13 -1.06 6.41
C THR A 315 -6.10 -2.20 5.39
N LEU A 316 -6.64 -1.97 4.20
CA LEU A 316 -6.57 -2.92 3.11
C LEU A 316 -5.32 -2.68 2.26
N SER A 317 -4.53 -3.75 2.06
CA SER A 317 -3.35 -3.75 1.21
C SER A 317 -3.55 -4.73 0.05
N LEU A 318 -3.22 -4.30 -1.16
CA LEU A 318 -3.30 -5.09 -2.37
C LEU A 318 -2.36 -6.28 -2.25
N ARG A 319 -2.90 -7.47 -2.49
CA ARG A 319 -2.18 -8.73 -2.33
C ARG A 319 -1.91 -9.43 -3.65
N GLN A 320 -2.88 -9.41 -4.55
CA GLN A 320 -2.79 -10.14 -5.80
C GLN A 320 -3.58 -9.43 -6.89
N ILE A 321 -3.01 -9.42 -8.09
CA ILE A 321 -3.63 -8.96 -9.32
C ILE A 321 -3.62 -10.13 -10.29
N THR A 322 -4.78 -10.49 -10.83
CA THR A 322 -4.91 -11.58 -11.79
C THR A 322 -5.85 -11.21 -12.92
N THR A 323 -5.59 -11.76 -14.11
CA THR A 323 -6.53 -11.67 -15.23
C THR A 323 -7.40 -12.92 -15.25
N GLY A 324 -8.68 -12.74 -14.95
CA GLY A 324 -9.70 -13.78 -14.96
C GLY A 324 -10.27 -14.07 -16.35
N LYS A 325 -11.36 -14.82 -16.37
CA LYS A 325 -12.07 -15.16 -17.63
C LYS A 325 -12.61 -13.90 -18.32
N ASN A 326 -12.51 -13.87 -19.64
CA ASN A 326 -12.95 -12.75 -20.49
C ASN A 326 -12.21 -11.43 -20.19
N ASN A 327 -10.93 -11.52 -19.83
CA ASN A 327 -10.09 -10.36 -19.53
C ASN A 327 -10.60 -9.51 -18.34
N ALA A 328 -11.34 -10.12 -17.41
CA ALA A 328 -11.76 -9.47 -16.19
C ALA A 328 -10.58 -9.29 -15.24
N LEU A 329 -10.48 -8.13 -14.61
CA LEU A 329 -9.45 -7.87 -13.61
C LEU A 329 -9.92 -8.39 -12.25
N GLU A 330 -9.18 -9.35 -11.70
CA GLU A 330 -9.45 -9.93 -10.38
C GLU A 330 -8.42 -9.38 -9.38
N LEU A 331 -8.91 -8.69 -8.35
CA LEU A 331 -8.10 -8.04 -7.33
C LEU A 331 -8.40 -8.65 -5.97
N SER A 332 -7.36 -8.91 -5.18
CA SER A 332 -7.53 -9.34 -3.80
C SER A 332 -6.71 -8.49 -2.85
N PHE A 333 -7.26 -8.24 -1.67
CA PHE A 333 -6.67 -7.42 -0.63
C PHE A 333 -6.62 -8.19 0.69
N CYS A 334 -5.56 -8.00 1.46
CA CYS A 334 -5.45 -8.48 2.84
C CYS A 334 -5.62 -7.32 3.83
N VAL A 335 -5.97 -7.62 5.07
CA VAL A 335 -5.93 -6.63 6.14
C VAL A 335 -4.49 -6.50 6.62
N VAL A 336 -4.04 -5.28 6.86
CA VAL A 336 -2.81 -4.98 7.57
C VAL A 336 -3.18 -4.24 8.85
N TYR A 337 -2.74 -4.77 9.99
CA TYR A 337 -2.94 -4.15 11.29
C TYR A 337 -1.58 -3.82 11.90
N ARG A 338 -1.30 -2.53 12.15
CA ARG A 338 0.00 -2.03 12.63
C ARG A 338 1.20 -2.55 11.82
N GLY A 339 1.08 -2.49 10.49
CA GLY A 339 2.10 -3.00 9.56
C GLY A 339 2.21 -4.53 9.46
N VAL A 340 1.40 -5.30 10.20
CA VAL A 340 1.42 -6.77 10.18
C VAL A 340 0.20 -7.32 9.40
N PRO A 341 0.40 -8.09 8.32
CA PRO A 341 -0.68 -8.70 7.56
C PRO A 341 -1.51 -9.70 8.39
N VAL A 342 -2.82 -9.69 8.20
CA VAL A 342 -3.77 -10.61 8.82
C VAL A 342 -4.17 -11.72 7.86
N SER A 343 -3.79 -12.93 8.23
CA SER A 343 -4.03 -14.19 7.53
C SER A 343 -3.47 -14.25 6.11
N ASP A 344 -3.42 -15.47 5.58
CA ASP A 344 -3.19 -15.72 4.16
C ASP A 344 -4.51 -15.81 3.38
N SER A 345 -5.63 -15.32 3.93
CA SER A 345 -6.89 -15.20 3.21
C SER A 345 -7.13 -13.76 2.75
N SER A 346 -7.92 -13.59 1.69
CA SER A 346 -8.27 -12.27 1.18
C SER A 346 -9.44 -11.71 1.97
N ALA A 347 -9.27 -10.51 2.52
CA ALA A 347 -10.29 -9.78 3.25
C ALA A 347 -11.24 -9.01 2.33
N ALA A 348 -10.75 -8.62 1.14
CA ALA A 348 -11.58 -8.15 0.05
C ALA A 348 -11.17 -8.86 -1.25
N TYR A 349 -12.14 -9.18 -2.09
CA TYR A 349 -11.91 -9.71 -3.42
C TYR A 349 -12.92 -9.13 -4.40
N LEU A 350 -12.45 -8.68 -5.57
CA LEU A 350 -13.26 -7.99 -6.57
C LEU A 350 -13.01 -8.55 -7.96
N ILE A 351 -14.05 -8.53 -8.78
CA ILE A 351 -13.97 -8.78 -10.21
C ILE A 351 -14.47 -7.55 -10.96
N VAL A 352 -13.56 -6.87 -11.63
CA VAL A 352 -13.82 -5.68 -12.44
C VAL A 352 -13.93 -6.06 -13.92
N ARG A 353 -14.98 -5.58 -14.59
CA ARG A 353 -15.25 -5.77 -16.02
C ARG A 353 -15.67 -4.43 -16.61
N ASP A 354 -15.00 -4.02 -17.69
CA ASP A 354 -15.34 -2.80 -18.42
C ASP A 354 -15.49 -1.57 -17.51
N GLY A 355 -14.59 -1.42 -16.54
CA GLY A 355 -14.61 -0.32 -15.56
C GLY A 355 -15.66 -0.42 -14.44
N ALA A 356 -16.40 -1.53 -14.33
CA ALA A 356 -17.40 -1.74 -13.30
C ALA A 356 -17.15 -3.01 -12.47
N VAL A 357 -17.43 -2.94 -11.16
CA VAL A 357 -17.33 -4.08 -10.24
C VAL A 357 -18.55 -4.97 -10.39
N SER A 358 -18.34 -6.17 -10.91
CA SER A 358 -19.39 -7.19 -11.14
C SER A 358 -19.58 -8.15 -9.96
N TYR A 359 -18.55 -8.26 -9.12
CA TYR A 359 -18.51 -9.11 -7.93
C TYR A 359 -17.61 -8.48 -6.88
N LEU A 360 -18.05 -8.52 -5.62
CA LEU A 360 -17.26 -8.06 -4.49
C LEU A 360 -17.58 -8.92 -3.26
N ASP A 361 -16.55 -9.56 -2.71
CA ASP A 361 -16.59 -10.20 -1.39
C ASP A 361 -15.80 -9.34 -0.40
N LEU A 362 -16.41 -9.01 0.74
CA LEU A 362 -15.80 -8.25 1.83
C LEU A 362 -16.00 -9.01 3.14
N LEU A 363 -14.91 -9.18 3.89
CA LEU A 363 -14.89 -9.84 5.20
C LEU A 363 -14.51 -8.83 6.29
N PRO A 364 -15.37 -7.85 6.60
CA PRO A 364 -15.07 -6.83 7.59
C PRO A 364 -14.99 -7.45 8.99
N SER A 365 -14.00 -7.00 9.77
CA SER A 365 -13.81 -7.45 11.15
C SER A 365 -13.27 -6.33 12.03
N VAL A 366 -13.72 -6.31 13.29
CA VAL A 366 -13.21 -5.41 14.32
C VAL A 366 -12.12 -6.14 15.11
N LEU A 367 -10.96 -5.50 15.29
CA LEU A 367 -9.81 -6.08 15.96
C LEU A 367 -9.54 -5.35 17.28
N THR A 368 -9.34 -6.12 18.34
CA THR A 368 -9.01 -5.59 19.68
C THR A 368 -7.78 -6.26 20.25
N GLU A 369 -6.86 -5.47 20.83
CA GLU A 369 -5.64 -5.99 21.45
C GLU A 369 -5.96 -6.59 22.82
N GLN A 370 -5.47 -7.81 23.07
CA GLN A 370 -5.73 -8.54 24.31
C GLN A 370 -4.48 -8.63 25.18
N SER A 371 -3.36 -9.01 24.58
CA SER A 371 -2.06 -9.19 25.22
C SER A 371 -0.96 -8.94 24.20
N VAL A 372 0.31 -9.09 24.61
CA VAL A 372 1.48 -8.93 23.74
C VAL A 372 2.33 -10.19 23.81
N VAL A 373 2.91 -10.58 22.67
CA VAL A 373 3.86 -11.69 22.53
C VAL A 373 5.16 -11.15 21.96
N GLU A 374 6.28 -11.67 22.46
CA GLU A 374 7.62 -11.40 21.93
C GLU A 374 7.93 -12.37 20.79
N MET A 375 8.23 -11.81 19.61
CA MET A 375 8.67 -12.57 18.45
C MET A 375 10.17 -12.87 18.56
N LEU A 376 10.56 -14.06 18.11
CA LEU A 376 11.96 -14.49 18.10
C LEU A 376 12.87 -13.50 17.33
N PRO A 377 14.05 -13.14 17.87
CA PRO A 377 15.06 -12.38 17.14
C PRO A 377 15.74 -13.22 16.05
N ALA A 378 16.47 -12.57 15.13
CA ALA A 378 17.11 -13.17 13.96
C ALA A 378 17.78 -14.54 14.20
N ASP A 379 18.67 -14.65 15.20
CA ASP A 379 19.42 -15.89 15.46
C ASP A 379 18.50 -17.07 15.86
N GLN A 380 17.50 -16.80 16.72
CA GLN A 380 16.56 -17.81 17.19
C GLN A 380 15.54 -18.17 16.10
N LEU A 381 15.12 -17.18 15.31
CA LEU A 381 14.28 -17.37 14.15
C LEU A 381 14.98 -18.28 13.13
N ALA A 382 16.23 -17.98 12.77
CA ALA A 382 17.01 -18.78 11.83
C ALA A 382 17.17 -20.24 12.30
N ALA A 383 17.41 -20.45 13.60
CA ALA A 383 17.51 -21.77 14.21
C ALA A 383 16.17 -22.53 14.28
N ALA A 384 15.04 -21.81 14.34
CA ALA A 384 13.71 -22.41 14.36
C ALA A 384 13.16 -22.75 12.96
N LEU A 385 13.76 -22.21 11.89
CA LEU A 385 13.36 -22.49 10.52
C LEU A 385 13.78 -23.91 10.10
N PRO A 386 12.94 -24.66 9.37
CA PRO A 386 13.29 -26.01 8.93
C PRO A 386 14.54 -26.02 8.03
N GLU A 387 15.46 -26.96 8.26
CA GLU A 387 16.70 -27.11 7.47
C GLU A 387 16.46 -27.30 5.95
N ALA A 388 15.26 -27.74 5.56
CA ALA A 388 14.88 -27.92 4.16
C ALA A 388 14.72 -26.60 3.37
N GLY A 389 14.80 -25.44 4.04
CA GLY A 389 14.67 -24.12 3.41
C GLY A 389 15.91 -23.26 3.61
N ARG A 390 16.89 -23.36 2.70
CA ARG A 390 17.72 -22.18 2.39
C ARG A 390 16.85 -21.24 1.57
N GLY A 391 16.84 -19.95 1.91
CA GLY A 391 16.03 -18.97 1.17
C GLY A 391 14.71 -18.60 1.83
N ALA A 392 14.52 -18.86 3.12
CA ALA A 392 13.30 -18.45 3.80
C ALA A 392 13.20 -16.92 3.89
N ARG A 393 12.02 -16.38 3.60
CA ARG A 393 11.68 -14.96 3.80
C ARG A 393 10.66 -14.81 4.92
N PRO A 394 11.11 -14.87 6.19
CA PRO A 394 10.20 -14.82 7.32
C PRO A 394 9.62 -13.42 7.50
N ALA A 395 8.30 -13.33 7.65
CA ALA A 395 7.62 -12.10 8.03
C ALA A 395 6.63 -12.38 9.16
N VAL A 396 6.43 -11.42 10.05
CA VAL A 396 5.39 -11.54 11.07
C VAL A 396 4.03 -11.45 10.36
N ARG A 397 3.13 -12.38 10.70
CA ARG A 397 1.75 -12.41 10.21
C ARG A 397 0.82 -12.82 11.33
N TYR A 398 -0.42 -12.35 11.30
CA TYR A 398 -1.47 -12.88 12.15
C TYR A 398 -2.10 -14.11 11.54
N ILE A 399 -2.20 -15.21 12.30
CA ILE A 399 -2.97 -16.39 11.90
C ILE A 399 -4.13 -16.60 12.85
N GLN A 400 -5.26 -17.07 12.32
CA GLN A 400 -6.41 -17.39 13.15
C GLN A 400 -6.16 -18.68 13.92
N THR A 401 -6.25 -18.59 15.24
CA THR A 401 -6.14 -19.69 16.19
C THR A 401 -7.43 -19.77 16.98
N GLY A 402 -8.18 -20.87 16.83
CA GLY A 402 -9.51 -20.97 17.42
C GLY A 402 -10.55 -20.13 16.65
N ALA A 403 -11.64 -19.75 17.33
CA ALA A 403 -12.78 -19.09 16.69
C ALA A 403 -12.55 -17.59 16.45
N ASP A 404 -11.96 -16.89 17.40
CA ASP A 404 -11.93 -15.41 17.44
C ASP A 404 -10.57 -14.81 17.84
N VAL A 405 -9.50 -15.60 17.87
CA VAL A 405 -8.17 -15.12 18.25
C VAL A 405 -7.22 -15.15 17.05
N LEU A 406 -6.47 -14.07 16.87
CA LEU A 406 -5.39 -13.95 15.91
C LEU A 406 -4.06 -13.90 16.67
N MET A 407 -3.21 -14.90 16.44
CA MET A 407 -1.88 -14.98 17.04
C MET A 407 -0.83 -14.51 16.03
N PRO A 408 0.12 -13.66 16.43
CA PRO A 408 1.25 -13.32 15.59
C PRO A 408 2.21 -14.51 15.51
N VAL A 409 2.64 -14.85 14.30
CA VAL A 409 3.61 -15.92 14.01
C VAL A 409 4.58 -15.45 12.93
N TYR A 410 5.74 -16.10 12.84
CA TYR A 410 6.57 -15.98 11.65
C TYR A 410 5.99 -16.88 10.55
N GLY A 411 5.41 -16.26 9.52
CA GLY A 411 5.04 -16.91 8.27
C GLY A 411 6.20 -16.86 7.27
N VAL A 412 6.36 -17.89 6.46
CA VAL A 412 7.32 -17.88 5.34
C VAL A 412 6.59 -17.40 4.10
N VAL A 413 6.97 -16.24 3.58
CA VAL A 413 6.51 -15.78 2.26
C VAL A 413 7.21 -16.65 1.22
N LYS A 414 6.43 -17.38 0.42
CA LYS A 414 6.96 -18.24 -0.65
C LYS A 414 7.26 -17.44 -1.90
#